data_AF-A0A1F6DI44-F1
#
_entry.id   AF-A0A1F6DI44-F1
#
_cell.length_a   1.000
_cell.length_b   1.000
_cell.length_c   1.000
_cell.angle_alpha   90.00
_cell.angle_beta   90.00
_cell.angle_gamma   90.00
#
_symmetry.space_group_name_H-M   'P 1'
#
loop_
_entity.id
_entity.type
_entity.pdbx_description
1 polymer ?
#
loop_
_entity_poly.entity_id
_entity_poly.type
_entity_poly.pdbx_seq_one_letter_code
_entity_poly.pdbx_strand_id
1 'polypeptide(L)'
;MNTSKNGKYRWMIFKDGDSWVGVALEFNIVVTGADPRVVEFELQEAVIGYIESAKKLKGFRANQVNSILNQKPEDEYEKKWLQATQTRTTPRKGSVPSPFSDIYKAGVSSLAIA
;
A
#
# COMPACT_ATOMS: atom_id res chain seq x y z
N MET A 1 -1.17 12.92 -7.96
CA MET A 1 -2.32 13.28 -7.11
C MET A 1 -3.53 12.48 -7.55
N ASN A 2 -4.11 11.73 -6.63
CA ASN A 2 -5.28 10.88 -6.84
C ASN A 2 -6.55 11.72 -6.85
N THR A 3 -7.50 11.30 -7.67
CA THR A 3 -8.83 11.88 -7.79
C THR A 3 -9.84 10.74 -7.80
N SER A 4 -11.13 11.06 -7.67
CA SER A 4 -12.19 10.07 -7.74
C SER A 4 -12.25 9.29 -9.07
N LYS A 5 -11.60 9.79 -10.13
CA LYS A 5 -11.59 9.19 -11.47
C LYS A 5 -10.27 8.52 -11.82
N ASN A 6 -9.15 9.12 -11.42
CA ASN A 6 -7.80 8.70 -11.82
C ASN A 6 -6.83 8.79 -10.65
N GLY A 7 -5.92 7.83 -10.55
CA GLY A 7 -4.82 7.89 -9.60
C GLY A 7 -4.10 6.56 -9.47
N LYS A 8 -3.04 6.55 -8.65
CA LYS A 8 -2.29 5.36 -8.28
C LYS A 8 -2.04 5.35 -6.78
N TYR A 9 -1.98 4.18 -6.19
CA TYR A 9 -1.57 4.01 -4.80
C TYR A 9 -0.45 2.96 -4.70
N ARG A 10 0.46 3.19 -3.78
CA ARG A 10 1.56 2.32 -3.41
C ARG A 10 1.10 1.40 -2.31
N TRP A 11 1.54 0.16 -2.40
CA TRP A 11 1.26 -0.83 -1.38
C TRP A 11 2.42 -1.80 -1.23
N MET A 12 2.50 -2.40 -0.05
CA MET A 12 3.45 -3.47 0.23
C MET A 12 2.92 -4.37 1.33
N ILE A 13 3.48 -5.58 1.38
CA ILE A 13 3.24 -6.59 2.39
C ILE A 13 4.61 -7.04 2.87
N PHE A 14 4.82 -6.95 4.18
CA PHE A 14 6.07 -7.31 4.82
C PHE A 14 5.83 -8.03 6.14
N LYS A 15 6.81 -8.79 6.61
CA LYS A 15 6.80 -9.46 7.90
C LYS A 15 7.25 -8.49 9.00
N ASP A 16 6.56 -8.50 10.12
CA ASP A 16 6.88 -7.74 11.31
C ASP A 16 6.72 -8.63 12.56
N GLY A 17 7.85 -9.04 13.13
CA GLY A 17 7.88 -10.10 14.14
C GLY A 17 7.25 -11.40 13.63
N ASP A 18 6.19 -11.86 14.31
CA ASP A 18 5.46 -13.09 13.96
C ASP A 18 4.24 -12.83 13.05
N SER A 19 3.98 -11.57 12.69
CA SER A 19 2.82 -11.17 11.87
C SER A 19 3.25 -10.67 10.50
N TRP A 20 2.31 -10.71 9.55
CA TRP A 20 2.40 -10.05 8.27
C TRP A 20 1.59 -8.76 8.30
N VAL A 21 2.15 -7.71 7.71
CA VAL A 21 1.58 -6.37 7.67
C VAL A 21 1.44 -5.94 6.22
N GLY A 22 0.23 -5.60 5.81
CA GLY A 22 -0.12 -5.03 4.52
C GLY A 22 -0.44 -3.56 4.69
N VAL A 23 0.15 -2.70 3.86
CA VAL A 23 -0.09 -1.25 3.91
C VAL A 23 -0.43 -0.69 2.54
N ALA A 24 -1.38 0.24 2.49
CA ALA A 24 -1.67 1.09 1.34
C ALA A 24 -1.39 2.56 1.73
N LEU A 25 -0.30 3.11 1.18
CA LEU A 25 0.36 4.32 1.69
C LEU A 25 -0.53 5.56 1.56
N GLU A 26 -1.13 5.78 0.38
CA GLU A 26 -1.92 6.99 0.10
C GLU A 26 -3.28 7.02 0.81
N PHE A 27 -3.66 5.92 1.47
CA PHE A 27 -4.91 5.78 2.22
C PHE A 27 -4.69 5.56 3.72
N ASN A 28 -3.44 5.41 4.17
CA ASN A 28 -3.08 5.01 5.54
C ASN A 28 -3.88 3.80 6.03
N ILE A 29 -4.08 2.81 5.15
CA ILE A 29 -4.71 1.54 5.51
C ILE A 29 -3.61 0.58 5.91
N VAL A 30 -3.77 -0.03 7.08
CA VAL A 30 -2.90 -1.08 7.61
C VAL A 30 -3.75 -2.30 7.93
N VAL A 31 -3.30 -3.47 7.47
CA VAL A 31 -3.91 -4.78 7.74
C VAL A 31 -2.84 -5.69 8.29
N THR A 32 -3.17 -6.47 9.32
CA THR A 32 -2.22 -7.39 9.98
C THR A 32 -2.82 -8.78 10.08
N GLY A 33 -2.00 -9.82 9.87
CA GLY A 33 -2.47 -11.20 9.97
C GLY A 33 -1.34 -12.22 10.00
N ALA A 34 -1.67 -13.50 10.18
CA ALA A 34 -0.67 -14.58 10.28
C ALA A 34 -0.20 -15.12 8.92
N ASP A 35 -0.97 -14.90 7.84
CA ASP A 35 -0.67 -15.38 6.48
C ASP A 35 -0.59 -14.19 5.50
N PRO A 36 0.48 -14.06 4.71
CA PRO A 36 0.67 -12.92 3.81
C PRO A 36 -0.36 -12.87 2.68
N ARG A 37 -0.92 -14.01 2.26
CA ARG A 37 -1.95 -14.09 1.21
C ARG A 37 -3.29 -13.59 1.73
N VAL A 38 -3.62 -13.91 2.98
CA VAL A 38 -4.82 -13.39 3.65
C VAL A 38 -4.71 -11.89 3.82
N VAL A 39 -3.55 -11.42 4.31
CA VAL A 39 -3.26 -9.98 4.42
C VAL A 39 -3.33 -9.28 3.07
N GLU A 40 -2.83 -9.91 1.99
CA GLU A 40 -2.96 -9.35 0.64
C GLU A 40 -4.43 -9.19 0.25
N PHE A 41 -5.23 -10.24 0.39
CA PHE A 41 -6.65 -10.23 0.04
C PHE A 41 -7.41 -9.17 0.84
N GLU A 42 -7.25 -9.15 2.15
CA GLU A 42 -7.92 -8.20 3.04
C GLU A 42 -7.49 -6.75 2.77
N LEU A 43 -6.20 -6.52 2.47
CA LEU A 43 -5.74 -5.19 2.07
C LEU A 43 -6.40 -4.73 0.78
N GLN A 44 -6.53 -5.60 -0.24
CA GLN A 44 -7.21 -5.23 -1.49
C GLN A 44 -8.69 -4.92 -1.26
N GLU A 45 -9.39 -5.74 -0.47
CA GLU A 45 -10.79 -5.50 -0.12
C GLU A 45 -10.98 -4.17 0.64
N ALA A 46 -10.11 -3.89 1.62
CA ALA A 46 -10.13 -2.64 2.36
C ALA A 46 -9.89 -1.43 1.45
N VAL A 47 -8.95 -1.53 0.51
CA VAL A 47 -8.69 -0.48 -0.47
C VAL A 47 -9.88 -0.26 -1.40
N ILE A 48 -10.49 -1.32 -1.92
CA ILE A 48 -11.68 -1.24 -2.78
C ILE A 48 -12.82 -0.53 -2.02
N GLY A 49 -13.14 -1.01 -0.82
CA GLY A 49 -14.18 -0.43 0.03
C GLY A 49 -13.91 1.04 0.37
N TYR A 50 -12.65 1.41 0.62
CA TYR A 50 -12.24 2.79 0.86
C TYR A 50 -12.45 3.68 -0.36
N ILE A 51 -11.99 3.26 -1.54
CA ILE A 51 -12.15 4.01 -2.80
C ILE A 51 -13.62 4.16 -3.16
N GLU A 52 -14.42 3.11 -3.04
CA GLU A 52 -15.86 3.16 -3.29
C GLU A 52 -16.57 4.11 -2.33
N SER A 53 -16.21 4.07 -1.04
CA SER A 53 -16.77 4.98 -0.03
C SER A 53 -16.41 6.43 -0.35
N ALA A 54 -15.16 6.70 -0.71
CA ALA A 54 -14.73 8.03 -1.15
C ALA A 54 -15.47 8.51 -2.40
N LYS A 55 -15.77 7.61 -3.36
CA LYS A 55 -16.57 7.93 -4.55
C LYS A 55 -18.04 8.21 -4.22
N LYS A 56 -18.60 7.61 -3.16
CA LYS A 56 -19.99 7.80 -2.71
C LYS A 56 -20.21 9.13 -1.98
N LEU A 57 -19.15 9.80 -1.52
CA LEU A 57 -19.20 11.15 -0.94
C LEU A 57 -19.55 12.26 -1.97
N LYS A 58 -20.28 11.92 -3.05
CA LYS A 58 -20.76 12.86 -4.07
C LYS A 58 -21.64 13.92 -3.40
N GLY A 59 -21.11 15.12 -3.22
CA GLY A 59 -21.76 16.22 -2.51
C GLY A 59 -20.78 17.05 -1.68
N PHE A 60 -19.66 16.46 -1.27
CA PHE A 60 -18.52 17.20 -0.71
C PHE A 60 -17.70 17.85 -1.82
N ARG A 61 -17.05 18.98 -1.52
CA ARG A 61 -16.16 19.68 -2.46
C ARG A 61 -15.12 18.68 -2.98
N ALA A 62 -14.88 18.64 -4.29
CA ALA A 62 -13.94 17.69 -4.92
C ALA A 62 -12.56 17.66 -4.21
N ASN A 63 -12.15 18.79 -3.67
CA ASN A 63 -10.91 19.01 -2.92
C ASN A 63 -10.84 18.13 -1.66
N GLN A 64 -11.97 17.89 -0.99
CA GLN A 64 -12.07 17.08 0.23
C GLN A 64 -12.07 15.58 -0.08
N VAL A 65 -12.66 15.18 -1.19
CA VAL A 65 -12.53 13.80 -1.69
C VAL A 65 -11.10 13.51 -2.11
N ASN A 66 -10.43 14.48 -2.75
CA ASN A 66 -9.03 14.36 -3.13
C ASN A 66 -8.12 14.23 -1.89
N SER A 67 -8.35 14.98 -0.80
CA SER A 67 -7.51 14.86 0.40
C SER A 67 -7.60 13.47 1.04
N ILE A 68 -8.79 12.83 0.99
CA ILE A 68 -9.01 11.47 1.50
C ILE A 68 -8.23 10.43 0.66
N LEU A 69 -8.04 10.66 -0.65
CA LEU A 69 -7.31 9.75 -1.56
C LEU A 69 -5.80 10.04 -1.66
N ASN A 70 -5.32 11.09 -1.00
CA ASN A 70 -3.93 11.54 -1.00
C ASN A 70 -3.45 11.80 0.43
N GLN A 71 -3.71 10.87 1.34
CA GLN A 71 -3.20 11.00 2.70
C GLN A 71 -1.67 10.98 2.68
N LYS A 72 -1.05 11.66 3.65
CA LYS A 72 0.40 11.59 3.84
C LYS A 72 0.72 10.22 4.48
N PRO A 73 1.56 9.40 3.83
CA PRO A 73 2.00 8.13 4.41
C PRO A 73 2.80 8.37 5.70
N GLU A 74 2.71 7.43 6.64
CA GLU A 74 3.60 7.43 7.78
C GLU A 74 5.06 7.18 7.37
N ASP A 75 5.98 7.92 7.98
CA ASP A 75 7.40 7.94 7.60
C ASP A 75 8.05 6.54 7.71
N GLU A 76 7.58 5.70 8.62
CA GLU A 76 8.06 4.32 8.76
C GLU A 76 7.75 3.48 7.52
N TYR A 77 6.49 3.50 7.07
CA TYR A 77 6.05 2.74 5.91
C TYR A 77 6.61 3.31 4.60
N GLU A 78 6.77 4.63 4.52
CA GLU A 78 7.45 5.27 3.38
C GLU A 78 8.89 4.73 3.22
N LYS A 79 9.66 4.69 4.31
CA LYS A 79 11.04 4.16 4.31
C LYS A 79 11.09 2.69 3.91
N LYS A 80 10.20 1.86 4.47
CA LYS A 80 10.11 0.43 4.13
C LYS A 80 9.76 0.22 2.66
N TRP A 81 8.85 1.02 2.09
CA TRP A 81 8.49 0.94 0.67
C TRP A 81 9.66 1.33 -0.25
N LEU A 82 10.42 2.37 0.12
CA LEU A 82 11.62 2.78 -0.63
C LEU A 82 12.68 1.67 -0.63
N GLN A 83 12.93 1.06 0.53
CA GLN A 83 13.83 -0.09 0.62
C GLN A 83 13.34 -1.26 -0.24
N ALA A 84 12.05 -1.56 -0.19
CA ALA A 84 11.46 -2.65 -0.97
C ALA A 84 11.62 -2.49 -2.49
N THR A 85 11.52 -1.26 -2.98
CA THR A 85 11.47 -0.97 -4.42
C THR A 85 12.82 -0.62 -5.02
N GLN A 86 13.75 -0.06 -4.24
CA GLN A 86 15.11 0.27 -4.70
C GLN A 86 15.99 -0.97 -4.83
N THR A 87 15.82 -1.97 -3.96
CA THR A 87 16.64 -3.20 -3.94
C THR A 87 16.40 -4.15 -5.12
N ARG A 88 15.43 -3.85 -6.01
CA ARG A 88 15.15 -4.64 -7.23
C ARG A 88 16.12 -4.37 -8.39
N THR A 89 17.10 -3.49 -8.25
CA THR A 89 18.19 -3.34 -9.24
C THR A 89 19.37 -4.24 -8.86
N THR A 90 19.47 -5.38 -9.54
CA THR A 90 20.53 -6.41 -9.52
C THR A 90 20.65 -7.32 -8.29
N PRO A 91 20.47 -8.65 -8.44
CA PRO A 91 20.91 -9.59 -7.41
C PRO A 91 22.44 -9.65 -7.43
N ARG A 92 23.11 -9.10 -6.40
CA ARG A 92 24.53 -9.34 -6.17
C ARG A 92 24.72 -10.79 -5.75
N LYS A 93 25.25 -11.61 -6.65
CA LYS A 93 25.70 -12.99 -6.40
C LYS A 93 26.60 -13.00 -5.17
N GLY A 94 26.15 -13.61 -4.07
CA GLY A 94 26.89 -13.70 -2.80
C GLY A 94 26.53 -12.69 -1.70
N SER A 95 25.46 -11.91 -1.85
CA SER A 95 24.95 -11.10 -0.73
C SER A 95 24.13 -11.95 0.24
N VAL A 96 24.54 -11.96 1.51
CA VAL A 96 23.75 -12.49 2.64
C VAL A 96 22.35 -11.87 2.55
N PRO A 97 21.26 -12.64 2.69
CA PRO A 97 19.91 -12.06 2.72
C PRO A 97 19.90 -10.95 3.76
N SER A 98 19.67 -9.72 3.31
CA SER A 98 19.46 -8.61 4.23
C SER A 98 18.31 -9.01 5.16
N PRO A 99 18.38 -8.77 6.47
CA PRO A 99 17.26 -9.07 7.39
C PRO A 99 15.95 -8.37 6.99
N PHE A 100 15.99 -7.46 6.01
CA PHE A 100 14.83 -6.90 5.32
C PHE A 100 14.28 -7.77 4.16
N SER A 101 14.62 -9.06 4.09
CA SER A 101 13.99 -10.04 3.18
C SER A 101 12.52 -10.33 3.52
N ASP A 102 12.01 -9.67 4.55
CA ASP A 102 10.64 -9.78 5.08
C ASP A 102 9.57 -9.24 4.12
N ILE A 103 9.93 -8.64 2.99
CA ILE A 103 8.96 -8.16 2.01
C ILE A 103 8.42 -9.33 1.19
N TYR A 104 7.14 -9.63 1.38
CA TYR A 104 6.40 -10.60 0.57
C TYR A 104 6.14 -10.07 -0.84
N LYS A 105 5.60 -8.84 -0.92
CA LYS A 105 5.18 -8.23 -2.18
C LYS A 105 5.09 -6.72 -2.04
N ALA A 106 5.38 -5.99 -3.11
CA ALA A 106 5.19 -4.55 -3.17
C ALA A 106 4.86 -4.13 -4.60
N GLY A 107 4.07 -3.07 -4.74
CA GLY A 107 3.58 -2.63 -6.04
C GLY A 107 2.97 -1.24 -6.03
N VAL A 108 2.53 -0.85 -7.23
CA VAL A 108 1.76 0.36 -7.49
C VAL A 108 0.52 -0.07 -8.26
N SER A 109 -0.65 0.22 -7.72
CA SER A 109 -1.94 -0.15 -8.31
C SER A 109 -2.70 1.11 -8.76
N SER A 110 -3.55 0.96 -9.78
CA SER A 110 -4.43 2.03 -10.24
C SER A 110 -5.64 2.18 -9.31
N LEU A 111 -6.12 3.40 -9.10
CA LEU A 111 -7.43 3.66 -8.46
C LEU A 111 -8.62 3.39 -9.39
N ALA A 112 -8.37 3.18 -10.68
CA ALA A 112 -9.40 2.72 -11.61
C ALA A 112 -9.72 1.26 -11.27
N ILE A 113 -10.78 1.07 -10.47
CA ILE A 113 -11.42 -0.22 -10.27
C ILE A 113 -12.05 -0.58 -11.62
N ALA A 114 -11.59 -1.67 -12.23
CA ALA A 114 -12.13 -2.20 -13.49
C ALA A 114 -13.53 -2.79 -13.28
#